data_AF-A0ABD3SQF9-F1
#
_entry.id   AF-A0ABD3SQF9-F1
#
_cell.length_a   1.000
_cell.length_b   1.000
_cell.length_c   1.000
_cell.angle_alpha   90.00
_cell.angle_beta   90.00
_cell.angle_gamma   90.00
#
_symmetry.space_group_name_H-M   'P 1'
#
loop_
_entity.id
_entity.type
_entity.pdbx_description
1 polymer ?
#
loop_
_entity_poly.entity_id
_entity_poly.type
_entity_poly.pdbx_seq_one_letter_code
_entity_poly.pdbx_strand_id
1 'polypeptide(L)'
;MFRFDHRRQATSFFSASSSPPKPGSTWERGAKLVKDADVTNPYLERVRSEVVDPALQIKTIEDELCAAIGKALGRQGEKVQFAIREMTEAHARYRERIHAKDYEEALKSAHHHNEARKRSIKARWELLVHRQAVGFTVDNYTVVHTTFPIGGALPLTMEELRANISKNFGELKNDDTVVEKPPNKAWGDQLSWWQRVGRWK
;
A
#
# COMPACT_ATOMS: atom_id res chain seq x y z
N MET A 1 -66.65 63.12 -56.77
CA MET A 1 -65.56 64.08 -57.00
C MET A 1 -64.29 63.47 -56.39
N PHE A 2 -63.25 63.21 -57.20
CA PHE A 2 -61.86 62.84 -56.86
C PHE A 2 -61.62 61.51 -56.10
N ARG A 3 -60.60 60.67 -56.35
CA ARG A 3 -59.59 60.52 -57.43
C ARG A 3 -58.96 59.11 -57.24
N PHE A 4 -58.45 58.54 -58.34
CA PHE A 4 -57.63 57.32 -58.42
C PHE A 4 -56.27 57.42 -57.69
N ASP A 5 -55.77 56.30 -57.15
CA ASP A 5 -54.39 55.76 -57.32
C ASP A 5 -54.21 54.48 -56.46
N HIS A 6 -54.09 53.27 -57.03
CA HIS A 6 -52.88 52.56 -57.49
C HIS A 6 -51.69 52.47 -56.50
N ARG A 7 -51.52 51.33 -55.80
CA ARG A 7 -50.22 50.60 -55.68
C ARG A 7 -50.29 49.29 -54.89
N ARG A 8 -49.83 48.22 -55.57
CA ARG A 8 -48.93 47.10 -55.15
C ARG A 8 -49.33 46.25 -53.94
N GLN A 9 -49.73 45.00 -54.16
CA GLN A 9 -48.88 43.78 -54.17
C GLN A 9 -48.17 43.49 -52.84
N ALA A 10 -48.56 42.40 -52.16
CA ALA A 10 -47.69 41.27 -51.80
C ALA A 10 -48.48 40.21 -51.04
N THR A 11 -48.85 39.14 -51.74
CA THR A 11 -49.25 37.85 -51.16
C THR A 11 -48.02 37.14 -50.62
N SER A 12 -47.87 37.00 -49.31
CA SER A 12 -46.89 36.09 -48.70
C SER A 12 -47.58 34.79 -48.32
N PHE A 13 -47.64 33.85 -49.27
CA PHE A 13 -47.86 32.44 -48.96
C PHE A 13 -46.62 31.91 -48.24
N PHE A 14 -46.73 31.59 -46.95
CA PHE A 14 -45.74 30.79 -46.25
C PHE A 14 -45.80 29.37 -46.82
N SER A 15 -44.93 29.10 -47.79
CA SER A 15 -44.66 27.74 -48.27
C SER A 15 -43.82 27.03 -47.20
N ALA A 16 -44.49 26.28 -46.33
CA ALA A 16 -43.82 25.30 -45.47
C ALA A 16 -43.15 24.26 -46.38
N SER A 17 -41.84 24.42 -46.61
CA SER A 17 -41.04 23.37 -47.24
C SER A 17 -40.91 22.22 -46.25
N SER A 18 -41.83 21.26 -46.31
CA SER A 18 -41.63 19.94 -45.73
C SER A 18 -40.51 19.26 -46.50
N SER A 19 -39.26 19.51 -46.08
CA SER A 19 -38.12 18.74 -46.54
C SER A 19 -38.41 17.26 -46.25
N PRO A 20 -38.41 16.37 -47.25
CA PRO A 20 -38.57 14.95 -46.99
C PRO A 20 -37.42 14.51 -46.07
N PRO A 21 -37.68 13.74 -45.00
CA PRO A 21 -36.61 13.23 -44.16
C PRO A 21 -35.66 12.44 -45.04
N LYS A 22 -34.38 12.83 -45.04
CA LYS A 22 -33.32 12.08 -45.72
C LYS A 22 -33.52 10.61 -45.37
N PRO A 23 -33.65 9.69 -46.36
CA PRO A 23 -33.73 8.29 -46.04
C PRO A 23 -32.39 7.90 -45.44
N GLY A 24 -32.31 7.88 -44.11
CA GLY A 24 -31.27 7.16 -43.40
C GLY A 24 -31.22 5.77 -44.01
N SER A 25 -30.01 5.28 -44.26
CA SER A 25 -29.82 4.04 -44.99
C SER A 25 -30.68 2.94 -44.36
N THR A 26 -31.24 2.07 -45.20
CA THR A 26 -32.08 0.96 -44.77
C THR A 26 -31.39 0.09 -43.71
N TRP A 27 -30.05 0.04 -43.72
CA TRP A 27 -29.24 -0.64 -42.70
C TRP A 27 -29.27 0.07 -41.34
N GLU A 28 -29.29 1.40 -41.31
CA GLU A 28 -29.27 2.19 -40.08
C GLU A 28 -30.64 2.16 -39.38
N ARG A 29 -31.73 2.14 -40.15
CA ARG A 29 -33.09 1.87 -39.63
C ARG A 29 -33.24 0.43 -39.13
N GLY A 30 -32.69 -0.54 -39.87
CA GLY A 30 -32.66 -1.94 -39.44
C GLY A 30 -31.86 -2.15 -38.16
N ALA A 31 -30.69 -1.51 -38.04
CA ALA A 31 -29.85 -1.56 -36.84
C ALA A 31 -30.50 -0.87 -35.63
N LYS A 32 -31.26 0.23 -35.83
CA LYS A 32 -32.06 0.84 -34.77
C LYS A 32 -33.21 -0.06 -34.32
N LEU A 33 -33.93 -0.69 -35.26
CA LEU A 33 -35.01 -1.65 -34.96
C LEU A 33 -34.51 -2.90 -34.23
N VAL A 34 -33.26 -3.32 -34.44
CA VAL A 34 -32.63 -4.43 -33.71
C VAL A 34 -32.10 -4.01 -32.34
N LYS A 35 -31.68 -2.76 -32.16
CA LYS A 35 -31.28 -2.22 -30.85
C LYS A 35 -32.47 -1.98 -29.91
N ASP A 36 -33.63 -1.63 -30.46
CA ASP A 36 -34.85 -1.34 -29.70
C ASP A 36 -35.82 -2.53 -29.63
N ALA A 37 -35.49 -3.65 -30.28
CA ALA A 37 -36.19 -4.90 -30.04
C ALA A 37 -35.67 -5.50 -28.74
N ASP A 38 -36.46 -5.38 -27.69
CA ASP A 38 -36.30 -6.00 -26.38
C ASP A 38 -36.47 -7.53 -26.49
N VAL A 39 -35.66 -8.15 -27.36
CA VAL A 39 -35.65 -9.60 -27.56
C VAL A 39 -34.91 -10.17 -26.37
N THR A 40 -35.67 -10.44 -25.30
CA THR A 40 -35.30 -11.38 -24.24
C THR A 40 -35.01 -12.71 -24.90
N ASN A 41 -33.75 -12.94 -25.24
CA ASN A 41 -33.30 -14.22 -25.76
C ASN A 41 -33.22 -15.17 -24.56
N PRO A 42 -34.12 -16.17 -24.44
CA PRO A 42 -34.16 -17.05 -23.29
C PRO A 42 -32.85 -17.83 -23.10
N TYR A 43 -32.04 -17.98 -24.16
CA TYR A 43 -30.70 -18.55 -24.08
C TYR A 43 -29.69 -17.59 -23.43
N LEU A 44 -29.74 -16.28 -23.74
CA LEU A 44 -28.90 -15.28 -23.06
C LEU A 44 -29.36 -15.03 -21.63
N GLU A 45 -30.66 -15.09 -21.35
CA GLU A 45 -31.19 -15.10 -19.98
C GLU A 45 -30.71 -16.33 -19.21
N ARG A 46 -30.76 -17.53 -19.83
CA ARG A 46 -30.22 -18.75 -19.22
C ARG A 46 -28.74 -18.62 -18.94
N VAL A 47 -27.96 -18.14 -19.91
CA VAL A 47 -26.53 -17.90 -19.74
C VAL A 47 -26.30 -16.86 -18.65
N ARG A 48 -27.05 -15.76 -18.54
CA ARG A 48 -26.93 -14.81 -17.42
C ARG A 48 -27.37 -15.39 -16.06
N SER A 49 -28.30 -16.34 -16.06
CA SER A 49 -28.81 -16.97 -14.83
C SER A 49 -28.00 -18.20 -14.37
N GLU A 50 -27.37 -18.92 -15.31
CA GLU A 50 -26.57 -20.13 -15.10
C GLU A 50 -25.07 -19.82 -15.07
N VAL A 51 -24.60 -18.86 -15.87
CA VAL A 51 -23.23 -18.32 -15.83
C VAL A 51 -23.25 -17.13 -14.87
N VAL A 52 -22.67 -17.36 -13.70
CA VAL A 52 -22.43 -16.36 -12.65
C VAL A 52 -21.98 -15.04 -13.27
N ASP A 53 -22.62 -13.93 -12.88
CA ASP A 53 -22.28 -12.58 -13.31
C ASP A 53 -20.75 -12.38 -13.26
N PRO A 54 -20.08 -12.11 -14.40
CA PRO A 54 -18.64 -11.91 -14.45
C PRO A 54 -18.14 -10.84 -13.47
N ALA A 55 -18.94 -9.80 -13.20
CA ALA A 55 -18.59 -8.78 -12.24
C ALA A 55 -18.53 -9.33 -10.80
N LEU A 56 -19.47 -10.22 -10.45
CA LEU A 56 -19.50 -10.90 -9.15
C LEU A 56 -18.32 -11.88 -9.01
N GLN A 57 -17.93 -12.56 -10.08
CA GLN A 57 -16.77 -13.46 -10.08
C GLN A 57 -15.47 -12.70 -9.87
N ILE A 58 -15.27 -11.58 -10.59
CA ILE A 58 -14.08 -10.74 -10.43
C ILE A 58 -13.96 -10.26 -8.98
N LYS A 59 -15.06 -9.75 -8.42
CA LYS A 59 -15.08 -9.30 -7.03
C LYS A 59 -14.74 -10.41 -6.04
N THR A 60 -15.30 -11.61 -6.22
CA THR A 60 -14.97 -12.76 -5.37
C THR A 60 -13.48 -13.09 -5.42
N ILE A 61 -12.88 -13.08 -6.61
CA ILE A 61 -11.44 -13.33 -6.79
C ILE A 61 -10.60 -12.22 -6.14
N GLU A 62 -11.01 -10.97 -6.26
CA GLU A 62 -10.35 -9.83 -5.61
C GLU A 62 -10.35 -9.99 -4.08
N ASP A 63 -11.50 -10.32 -3.49
CA ASP A 63 -11.64 -10.52 -2.05
C ASP A 63 -10.77 -11.70 -1.55
N GLU A 64 -10.76 -12.82 -2.28
CA GLU A 64 -9.92 -13.98 -1.98
C GLU A 64 -8.42 -13.65 -2.06
N LEU A 65 -8.01 -12.90 -3.07
CA LEU A 65 -6.63 -12.47 -3.26
C LEU A 65 -6.20 -11.50 -2.15
N CYS A 66 -7.03 -10.53 -1.79
CA CYS A 66 -6.80 -9.63 -0.67
C CYS A 66 -6.68 -10.39 0.65
N ALA A 67 -7.54 -11.38 0.90
CA ALA A 67 -7.47 -12.22 2.10
C ALA A 67 -6.16 -13.04 2.15
N ALA A 68 -5.76 -13.64 1.02
CA ALA A 68 -4.51 -14.40 0.92
C ALA A 68 -3.28 -13.54 1.17
N ILE A 69 -3.24 -12.34 0.58
CA ILE A 69 -2.17 -11.34 0.79
C ILE A 69 -2.12 -10.92 2.26
N GLY A 70 -3.27 -10.58 2.85
CA GLY A 70 -3.37 -10.17 4.25
C GLY A 70 -2.83 -11.26 5.19
N LYS A 71 -3.20 -12.52 4.96
CA LYS A 71 -2.71 -13.66 5.74
C LYS A 71 -1.20 -13.87 5.58
N ALA A 72 -0.67 -13.73 4.37
CA ALA A 72 0.77 -13.85 4.11
C ALA A 72 1.57 -12.74 4.80
N LEU A 73 1.11 -11.48 4.71
CA LEU A 73 1.74 -10.35 5.38
C LEU A 73 1.64 -10.46 6.91
N GLY A 74 0.50 -10.94 7.43
CA GLY A 74 0.32 -11.21 8.86
C GLY A 74 1.36 -12.19 9.40
N ARG A 75 1.55 -13.33 8.71
CA ARG A 75 2.58 -14.32 9.07
C ARG A 75 4.00 -13.75 9.04
N GLN A 76 4.31 -12.86 8.09
CA GLN A 76 5.61 -12.19 8.07
C GLN A 76 5.76 -11.21 9.24
N GLY A 77 4.70 -10.46 9.57
CA GLY A 77 4.66 -9.61 10.76
C GLY A 77 4.90 -10.39 12.06
N GLU A 78 4.28 -11.57 12.20
CA GLU A 78 4.48 -12.46 13.35
C GLU A 78 5.95 -12.88 13.52
N LYS A 79 6.67 -13.15 12.42
CA LYS A 79 8.12 -13.46 12.49
C LYS A 79 8.93 -12.29 13.05
N VAL A 80 8.60 -11.06 12.64
CA VAL A 80 9.25 -9.86 13.16
C VAL A 80 8.97 -9.72 14.66
N GLN A 81 7.72 -9.87 15.08
CA GLN A 81 7.34 -9.81 16.50
C GLN A 81 7.99 -10.90 17.33
N PHE A 82 8.11 -12.12 16.80
CA PHE A 82 8.78 -13.22 17.49
C PHE A 82 10.26 -12.88 17.73
N ALA A 83 10.98 -12.41 16.70
CA ALA A 83 12.39 -12.04 16.85
C ALA A 83 12.58 -10.85 17.82
N ILE A 84 11.66 -9.87 17.81
CA ILE A 84 11.69 -8.73 18.74
C ILE A 84 11.43 -9.18 20.18
N ARG A 85 10.50 -10.12 20.41
CA ARG A 85 10.25 -10.68 21.74
C ARG A 85 11.49 -11.37 22.30
N GLU A 86 12.12 -12.22 21.49
CA GLU A 86 13.37 -12.89 21.89
C GLU A 86 14.50 -11.89 22.19
N MET A 87 14.63 -10.85 21.37
CA MET A 87 15.56 -9.75 21.61
C MET A 87 15.27 -9.01 22.93
N THR A 88 13.99 -8.79 23.25
CA THR A 88 13.54 -8.09 24.47
C THR A 88 13.78 -8.95 25.71
N GLU A 89 13.52 -10.25 25.63
CA GLU A 89 13.82 -11.21 26.70
C GLU A 89 15.32 -11.30 26.99
N ALA A 90 16.15 -11.39 25.94
CA ALA A 90 17.61 -11.38 26.09
C ALA A 90 18.12 -10.06 26.70
N HIS A 91 17.50 -8.92 26.35
CA HIS A 91 17.81 -7.63 26.94
C HIS A 91 17.43 -7.56 28.43
N ALA A 92 16.28 -8.12 28.82
CA ALA A 92 15.87 -8.21 30.21
C ALA A 92 16.87 -9.04 31.04
N ARG A 93 17.24 -10.23 30.54
CA ARG A 93 18.27 -11.08 31.17
C ARG A 93 19.61 -10.36 31.29
N TYR A 94 20.03 -9.65 30.23
CA TYR A 94 21.25 -8.84 30.28
C TYR A 94 21.21 -7.81 31.43
N ARG A 95 20.11 -7.05 31.56
CA ARG A 95 19.96 -6.07 32.63
C ARG A 95 20.02 -6.72 34.01
N GLU A 96 19.31 -7.82 34.22
CA GLU A 96 19.34 -8.57 35.49
C GLU A 96 20.76 -9.01 35.86
N ARG A 97 21.53 -9.54 34.89
CA ARG A 97 22.92 -9.99 35.11
C ARG A 97 23.87 -8.85 35.41
N ILE A 98 23.69 -7.70 34.75
CA ILE A 98 24.45 -6.48 35.05
C ILE A 98 24.18 -6.02 36.49
N HIS A 99 22.92 -6.01 36.93
CA HIS A 99 22.58 -5.67 38.32
C HIS A 99 23.16 -6.68 39.33
N ALA A 100 23.19 -7.97 38.99
CA ALA A 100 23.82 -9.01 39.80
C ALA A 100 25.36 -8.96 39.78
N LYS A 101 25.98 -8.06 39.00
CA LYS A 101 27.43 -7.97 38.75
C LYS A 101 28.03 -9.24 38.15
N ASP A 102 27.20 -10.04 37.49
CA ASP A 102 27.58 -11.25 36.77
C ASP A 102 27.89 -10.89 35.31
N TYR A 103 29.09 -10.34 35.08
CA TYR A 103 29.47 -9.74 33.80
C TYR A 103 29.67 -10.78 32.68
N GLU A 104 30.09 -12.00 33.02
CA GLU A 104 30.30 -13.05 32.02
C GLU A 104 28.97 -13.52 31.42
N GLU A 105 27.97 -13.80 32.27
CA GLU A 105 26.62 -14.15 31.81
C GLU A 105 25.88 -12.97 31.18
N ALA A 106 26.19 -11.74 31.61
CA ALA A 106 25.72 -10.55 30.92
C ALA A 106 26.23 -10.52 29.47
N LEU A 107 27.52 -10.77 29.22
CA LEU A 107 28.04 -10.81 27.85
C LEU A 107 27.41 -11.91 26.98
N LYS A 108 27.17 -13.10 27.55
CA LYS A 108 26.43 -14.17 26.84
C LYS A 108 25.01 -13.72 26.46
N SER A 109 24.33 -13.06 27.40
CA SER A 109 23.00 -12.48 27.16
C SER A 109 23.05 -11.37 26.09
N ALA A 110 24.09 -10.54 26.09
CA ALA A 110 24.31 -9.50 25.09
C ALA A 110 24.54 -10.08 23.69
N HIS A 111 25.29 -11.18 23.58
CA HIS A 111 25.47 -11.90 22.33
C HIS A 111 24.13 -12.44 21.80
N HIS A 112 23.32 -13.08 22.65
CA HIS A 112 22.00 -13.57 22.27
C HIS A 112 21.06 -12.44 21.82
N HIS A 113 21.06 -11.32 22.53
CA HIS A 113 20.32 -10.13 22.13
C HIS A 113 20.72 -9.65 20.74
N ASN A 114 22.03 -9.53 20.47
CA ASN A 114 22.54 -9.05 19.19
C ASN A 114 22.21 -10.00 18.04
N GLU A 115 22.23 -11.31 18.27
CA GLU A 115 21.80 -12.31 17.29
C GLU A 115 20.28 -12.22 17.01
N ALA A 116 19.46 -12.10 18.06
CA ALA A 116 18.02 -11.87 17.91
C ALA A 116 17.72 -10.54 17.21
N ARG A 117 18.51 -9.50 17.47
CA ARG A 117 18.43 -8.21 16.78
C ARG A 117 18.73 -8.32 15.29
N LYS A 118 19.79 -9.04 14.90
CA LYS A 118 20.11 -9.31 13.48
C LYS A 118 18.94 -10.02 12.79
N ARG A 119 18.36 -11.03 13.44
CA ARG A 119 17.17 -11.74 12.94
C ARG A 119 15.96 -10.82 12.82
N SER A 120 15.73 -9.95 13.79
CA SER A 120 14.64 -8.96 13.77
C SER A 120 14.78 -7.99 12.59
N ILE A 121 16.01 -7.49 12.35
CA ILE A 121 16.31 -6.58 11.23
C ILE A 121 16.05 -7.29 9.90
N LYS A 122 16.52 -8.53 9.77
CA LYS A 122 16.30 -9.35 8.57
C LYS A 122 14.81 -9.59 8.31
N ALA A 123 14.08 -10.06 9.32
CA ALA A 123 12.64 -10.29 9.19
C ALA A 123 11.87 -9.00 8.84
N ARG A 124 12.26 -7.86 9.42
CA ARG A 124 11.64 -6.56 9.11
C ARG A 124 11.92 -6.12 7.67
N TRP A 125 13.13 -6.36 7.17
CA TRP A 125 13.47 -6.13 5.77
C TRP A 125 12.66 -7.02 4.84
N GLU A 126 12.51 -8.31 5.16
CA GLU A 126 11.66 -9.24 4.40
C GLU A 126 10.22 -8.70 4.34
N LEU A 127 9.65 -8.28 5.48
CA LEU A 127 8.31 -7.69 5.52
C LEU A 127 8.19 -6.44 4.64
N LEU A 128 9.19 -5.55 4.64
CA LEU A 128 9.21 -4.37 3.77
C LEU A 128 9.14 -4.75 2.29
N VAL A 129 9.99 -5.72 1.88
CA VAL A 129 10.03 -6.23 0.51
C VAL A 129 8.69 -6.86 0.12
N HIS A 130 8.13 -7.69 1.00
CA HIS A 130 6.83 -8.31 0.79
C HIS A 130 5.73 -7.26 0.60
N ARG A 131 5.65 -6.25 1.47
CA ARG A 131 4.66 -5.17 1.36
C ARG A 131 4.80 -4.41 0.03
N GLN A 132 6.03 -4.12 -0.39
CA GLN A 132 6.27 -3.42 -1.65
C GLN A 132 5.86 -4.27 -2.87
N ALA A 133 6.11 -5.59 -2.82
CA ALA A 133 5.71 -6.51 -3.89
C ALA A 133 4.19 -6.58 -4.10
N VAL A 134 3.39 -6.30 -3.05
CA VAL A 134 1.92 -6.23 -3.14
C VAL A 134 1.37 -4.82 -3.33
N GLY A 135 2.24 -3.84 -3.62
CA GLY A 135 1.81 -2.49 -4.01
C GLY A 135 1.73 -1.47 -2.88
N PHE A 136 2.15 -1.80 -1.65
CA PHE A 136 2.28 -0.81 -0.58
C PHE A 136 3.56 0.02 -0.79
N THR A 137 3.47 1.08 -1.58
CA THR A 137 4.62 1.95 -1.94
C THR A 137 4.71 3.21 -1.09
N VAL A 138 3.57 3.82 -0.75
CA VAL A 138 3.51 5.07 0.03
C VAL A 138 3.77 4.79 1.51
N ASP A 139 4.69 5.53 2.12
CA ASP A 139 5.07 5.48 3.55
C ASP A 139 5.36 4.09 4.13
N ASN A 140 5.65 3.10 3.27
CA ASN A 140 5.87 1.72 3.67
C ASN A 140 6.99 1.60 4.72
N TYR A 141 8.09 2.32 4.51
CA TYR A 141 9.22 2.34 5.42
C TYR A 141 8.82 2.85 6.82
N THR A 142 8.18 4.03 6.87
CA THR A 142 7.76 4.66 8.11
C THR A 142 6.81 3.76 8.89
N VAL A 143 5.77 3.24 8.23
CA VAL A 143 4.78 2.36 8.86
C VAL A 143 5.42 1.11 9.46
N VAL A 144 6.33 0.46 8.74
CA VAL A 144 6.98 -0.76 9.25
C VAL A 144 7.95 -0.43 10.39
N HIS A 145 8.69 0.67 10.31
CA HIS A 145 9.63 1.07 11.36
C HIS A 145 8.95 1.53 12.64
N THR A 146 7.80 2.21 12.55
CA THR A 146 7.01 2.62 13.72
C THR A 146 6.27 1.43 14.34
N THR A 147 5.76 0.51 13.53
CA THR A 147 5.02 -0.67 14.01
C THR A 147 5.96 -1.70 14.67
N PHE A 148 7.18 -1.85 14.14
CA PHE A 148 8.16 -2.84 14.60
C PHE A 148 9.47 -2.14 15.01
N PRO A 149 9.50 -1.45 16.16
CA PRO A 149 10.71 -0.82 16.68
C PRO A 149 11.74 -1.89 17.08
N ILE A 150 13.00 -1.66 16.71
CA ILE A 150 14.12 -2.55 17.05
C ILE A 150 15.15 -1.72 17.80
N GLY A 151 15.56 -2.20 18.97
CA GLY A 151 16.52 -1.52 19.85
C GLY A 151 17.95 -1.42 19.30
N GLY A 152 18.79 -0.71 20.04
CA GLY A 152 20.24 -0.62 19.79
C GLY A 152 20.95 -1.96 19.97
N ALA A 153 22.21 -2.04 19.56
CA ALA A 153 23.05 -3.20 19.84
C ALA A 153 23.64 -3.10 21.26
N LEU A 154 23.84 -4.26 21.91
CA LEU A 154 24.50 -4.34 23.21
C LEU A 154 26.02 -4.54 23.06
N PRO A 155 26.83 -4.13 24.06
CA PRO A 155 28.27 -4.32 24.04
C PRO A 155 28.64 -5.81 24.01
N LEU A 156 29.67 -6.15 23.24
CA LEU A 156 30.14 -7.54 23.05
C LEU A 156 31.44 -7.82 23.81
N THR A 157 32.20 -6.78 24.15
CA THR A 157 33.47 -6.92 24.86
C THR A 157 33.38 -6.40 26.30
N MET A 158 34.22 -6.94 27.19
CA MET A 158 34.31 -6.48 28.58
C MET A 158 34.73 -5.01 28.68
N GLU A 159 35.54 -4.53 27.73
CA GLU A 159 36.00 -3.14 27.66
C GLU A 159 34.84 -2.20 27.33
N GLU A 160 34.05 -2.52 26.30
CA GLU A 160 32.83 -1.80 25.94
C GLU A 160 31.81 -1.82 27.08
N LEU A 161 31.69 -2.95 27.77
CA LEU A 161 30.79 -3.10 28.91
C LEU A 161 31.16 -2.14 30.05
N ARG A 162 32.46 -2.09 30.41
CA ARG A 162 32.97 -1.18 31.44
C ARG A 162 32.80 0.28 31.01
N ALA A 163 33.04 0.60 29.74
CA ALA A 163 32.81 1.93 29.20
C ALA A 163 31.33 2.35 29.29
N ASN A 164 30.40 1.44 28.98
CA ASN A 164 28.96 1.70 29.06
C ASN A 164 28.47 1.84 30.51
N ILE A 165 28.95 1.00 31.43
CA ILE A 165 28.61 1.15 32.86
C ILE A 165 29.10 2.49 33.40
N SER A 166 30.33 2.89 33.04
CA SER A 166 30.91 4.18 33.45
C SER A 166 30.10 5.38 32.92
N LYS A 167 29.65 5.32 31.66
CA LYS A 167 28.78 6.35 31.06
C LYS A 167 27.40 6.41 31.74
N ASN A 168 26.75 5.26 31.93
CA ASN A 168 25.41 5.20 32.52
C ASN A 168 25.37 5.58 34.00
N PHE A 169 26.46 5.38 34.76
CA PHE A 169 26.55 5.86 36.14
C PHE A 169 26.74 7.38 36.26
N GLY A 170 27.18 8.06 35.19
CA GLY A 170 27.25 9.52 35.11
C GLY A 170 25.91 10.19 34.78
N GLU A 171 24.99 9.47 34.13
CA GLU A 171 23.69 9.97 33.65
C GLU A 171 22.52 9.28 34.37
N LEU A 172 22.50 9.33 35.70
CA LEU A 172 21.32 8.98 36.50
C LEU A 172 20.31 10.14 36.55
N LYS A 173 19.87 10.63 35.39
CA LYS A 173 18.63 11.41 35.26
C LYS A 173 17.96 11.10 33.92
N ASN A 174 16.87 10.34 34.03
CA ASN A 174 15.76 10.22 33.07
C ASN A 174 16.13 9.78 31.66
N ASP A 175 15.88 8.51 31.33
CA ASP A 175 15.17 8.24 30.08
C ASP A 175 14.57 6.82 30.01
N ASP A 176 13.29 6.72 30.34
CA ASP A 176 12.40 5.86 29.57
C ASP A 176 12.16 6.61 28.25
N THR A 177 12.74 6.11 27.14
CA THR A 177 12.61 6.58 25.73
C THR A 177 13.75 7.38 25.06
N VAL A 178 15.05 7.07 25.24
CA VAL A 178 16.05 7.47 24.21
C VAL A 178 16.03 6.47 23.04
N VAL A 179 15.33 6.83 21.97
CA VAL A 179 15.74 6.41 20.62
C VAL A 179 17.02 7.17 20.30
N GLU A 180 18.19 6.58 20.63
CA GLU A 180 19.46 7.13 20.19
C GLU A 180 19.51 6.99 18.67
N LYS A 181 19.24 8.08 17.96
CA LYS A 181 19.55 8.18 16.54
C LYS A 181 21.07 8.12 16.40
N PRO A 182 21.65 7.08 15.78
CA PRO A 182 23.07 7.09 15.46
C PRO A 182 23.37 8.30 14.55
N PRO A 183 24.56 8.91 14.67
CA PRO A 183 24.94 10.04 13.83
C PRO A 183 24.77 9.66 12.36
N ASN A 184 24.11 10.53 11.61
CA ASN A 184 23.89 10.42 10.18
C ASN A 184 25.24 10.27 9.45
N LYS A 185 25.78 9.06 9.37
CA LYS A 185 26.49 8.66 8.17
C LYS A 185 25.44 8.77 7.09
N ALA A 186 25.60 9.73 6.20
CA ALA A 186 24.83 9.84 4.98
C ALA A 186 25.03 8.54 4.19
N TRP A 187 24.25 7.51 4.55
CA TRP A 187 23.95 6.37 3.71
C TRP A 187 23.03 6.91 2.61
N GLY A 188 23.62 7.77 1.79
CA GLY A 188 23.01 8.28 0.60
C GLY A 188 22.60 7.08 -0.24
N ASP A 189 21.34 7.15 -0.68
CA ASP A 189 21.00 6.77 -2.03
C ASP A 189 20.70 5.32 -2.38
N GLN A 190 20.27 4.48 -1.43
CA GLN A 190 19.43 3.34 -1.87
C GLN A 190 18.04 3.81 -2.32
N LEU A 191 17.44 4.78 -1.61
CA LEU A 191 16.15 5.38 -1.99
C LEU A 191 16.23 6.24 -3.26
N SER A 192 17.30 7.01 -3.45
CA SER A 192 17.46 7.80 -4.69
C SER A 192 17.74 6.90 -5.90
N TRP A 193 18.43 5.77 -5.71
CA TRP A 193 18.65 4.81 -6.78
C TRP A 193 17.32 4.27 -7.32
N TRP A 194 16.40 3.87 -6.42
CA TRP A 194 15.06 3.44 -6.84
C TRP A 194 14.22 4.56 -7.45
N GLN A 195 14.29 5.79 -6.92
CA GLN A 195 13.59 6.95 -7.51
C GLN A 195 14.12 7.32 -8.91
N ARG A 196 15.40 7.01 -9.19
CA ARG A 196 16.07 7.28 -10.46
C ARG A 196 15.76 6.21 -11.52
N VAL A 197 15.67 4.94 -11.12
CA VAL A 197 15.46 3.80 -12.04
C VAL A 197 13.97 3.53 -12.29
N GLY A 198 13.08 3.89 -11.35
CA GLY A 198 11.64 3.57 -11.42
C GLY A 198 10.77 4.50 -12.28
N ARG A 199 11.31 5.62 -12.79
CA ARG A 199 10.58 6.50 -13.73
C ARG A 199 10.78 6.01 -15.16
N TRP A 200 10.12 4.93 -15.53
CA TRP A 200 9.87 4.62 -16.94
C TRP A 200 8.82 5.62 -17.45
N LYS A 201 9.25 6.51 -18.35
CA LYS A 201 8.37 7.33 -19.20
C LYS A 201 7.84 6.49 -20.35
#